data_AF-A0A7W1IKZ5-F1
#
_entry.id   AF-A0A7W1IKZ5-F1
#
_cell.length_a   1.000
_cell.length_b   1.000
_cell.length_c   1.000
_cell.angle_alpha   90.00
_cell.angle_beta   90.00
_cell.angle_gamma   90.00
#
_symmetry.space_group_name_H-M   'P 1'
#
loop_
_entity.id
_entity.type
_entity.pdbx_description
1 polymer ?
#
loop_
_entity_poly.entity_id
_entity_poly.type
_entity_poly.pdbx_seq_one_letter_code
_entity_poly.pdbx_strand_id
1 'polypeptide(L)'
;MKSPLAIDKATIKKYEVTEDIDVPPMMKLTFLQEQFNEIQHAMWRARVDIIHATRLTESDNETLKNKGFQNMADHVNQVQQFTGALKMILVLIKELKVEYPELKG
;
A
#
# COMPACT_ATOMS: atom_id res chain seq x y z
N MET A 1 -11.70 -1.50 -14.17
CA MET A 1 -10.26 -1.52 -13.86
C MET A 1 -9.74 -2.91 -14.19
N LYS A 2 -8.55 -3.07 -14.80
CA LYS A 2 -7.98 -4.41 -15.04
C LYS A 2 -7.67 -5.06 -13.68
N SER A 3 -7.85 -6.38 -13.58
CA SER A 3 -7.48 -7.15 -12.38
C SER A 3 -5.99 -6.93 -12.04
N PRO A 4 -5.63 -6.69 -10.78
CA PRO A 4 -4.23 -6.57 -10.35
C PRO A 4 -3.39 -7.78 -10.77
N LEU A 5 -3.91 -9.00 -10.62
CA LEU A 5 -3.20 -10.23 -11.03
C LEU A 5 -3.00 -10.29 -12.55
N ALA A 6 -3.98 -9.80 -13.33
CA ALA A 6 -3.85 -9.71 -14.78
C ALA A 6 -2.80 -8.66 -15.21
N ILE A 7 -2.67 -7.54 -14.49
CA ILE A 7 -1.64 -6.52 -14.74
C ILE A 7 -0.25 -7.09 -14.42
N ASP A 8 -0.11 -7.80 -13.31
CA ASP A 8 1.12 -8.46 -12.91
C ASP A 8 1.61 -9.45 -13.98
N LYS A 9 0.75 -10.40 -14.38
CA LYS A 9 1.05 -11.36 -15.46
C LYS A 9 1.44 -10.70 -16.77
N ALA A 10 0.75 -9.63 -17.16
CA ALA A 10 1.08 -8.89 -18.37
C ALA A 10 2.45 -8.18 -18.25
N THR A 11 2.81 -7.71 -17.06
CA THR A 11 4.09 -7.05 -16.77
C THR A 11 5.23 -8.07 -16.82
N ILE A 12 5.09 -9.21 -16.15
CA ILE A 12 6.07 -10.32 -16.19
C ILE A 12 6.31 -10.75 -17.63
N LYS A 13 5.25 -11.00 -18.41
CA LYS A 13 5.35 -11.38 -19.82
C LYS A 13 6.03 -10.31 -20.68
N LYS A 14 5.75 -9.04 -20.43
CA LYS A 14 6.29 -7.93 -21.23
C LYS A 14 7.78 -7.70 -20.98
N TYR A 15 8.24 -7.88 -19.74
CA TYR A 15 9.59 -7.56 -19.32
C TYR A 15 10.46 -8.78 -18.99
N GLU A 16 9.98 -9.99 -19.28
CA GLU A 16 10.71 -11.25 -19.14
C GLU A 16 11.32 -11.42 -17.73
N VAL A 17 10.58 -10.98 -16.70
CA VAL A 17 11.14 -10.73 -15.36
C VAL A 17 11.53 -12.02 -14.62
N THR A 18 10.99 -13.20 -14.99
CA THR A 18 11.03 -14.38 -14.11
C THR A 18 10.88 -15.73 -14.84
N GLU A 19 11.52 -15.98 -15.98
CA GLU A 19 11.42 -17.33 -16.59
C GLU A 19 12.09 -18.44 -15.76
N ASP A 20 13.06 -18.10 -14.89
CA ASP A 20 13.90 -19.09 -14.21
C ASP A 20 13.52 -19.41 -12.74
N ILE A 21 12.61 -18.64 -12.12
CA ILE A 21 12.26 -18.83 -10.70
C ILE A 21 10.74 -18.85 -10.52
N ASP A 22 10.20 -20.04 -10.30
CA ASP A 22 8.80 -20.18 -9.89
C ASP A 22 8.66 -19.97 -8.38
N VAL A 23 8.02 -18.87 -7.99
CA VAL A 23 7.74 -18.56 -6.58
C VAL A 23 6.48 -19.32 -6.15
N PRO A 24 6.55 -20.17 -5.11
CA PRO A 24 5.41 -20.95 -4.65
C PRO A 24 4.19 -20.07 -4.29
N PRO A 25 2.95 -20.52 -4.57
CA PRO A 25 1.74 -19.75 -4.26
C PRO A 25 1.65 -19.29 -2.80
N MET A 26 2.10 -20.13 -1.86
CA MET A 26 2.10 -19.77 -0.44
C MET A 26 3.06 -18.61 -0.13
N MET A 27 4.25 -18.58 -0.73
CA MET A 27 5.19 -17.46 -0.56
C MET A 27 4.60 -16.15 -1.12
N LYS A 28 3.94 -16.21 -2.30
CA LYS A 28 3.24 -15.05 -2.87
C LYS A 28 2.17 -14.53 -1.90
N LEU A 29 1.39 -15.43 -1.29
CA LEU A 29 0.36 -15.06 -0.32
C LEU A 29 0.95 -14.43 0.94
N THR A 30 1.97 -15.06 1.54
CA THR A 30 2.64 -14.55 2.75
C THR A 30 3.22 -13.17 2.51
N PHE A 31 3.94 -12.98 1.40
CA PHE A 31 4.49 -11.67 1.04
C PHE A 31 3.40 -10.60 0.93
N LEU A 32 2.27 -10.89 0.27
CA LEU A 32 1.17 -9.94 0.16
C LEU A 32 0.53 -9.60 1.51
N GLN A 33 0.45 -10.56 2.44
CA GLN A 33 -0.04 -10.33 3.79
C GLN A 33 0.93 -9.47 4.62
N GLU A 34 2.23 -9.71 4.50
CA GLU A 34 3.27 -8.89 5.14
C GLU A 34 3.20 -7.44 4.62
N GLN A 35 3.15 -7.26 3.30
CA GLN A 35 3.02 -5.94 2.68
C GLN A 35 1.73 -5.23 3.10
N PHE A 36 0.62 -5.95 3.23
CA PHE A 36 -0.62 -5.39 3.75
C PHE A 36 -0.43 -4.82 5.16
N ASN A 37 0.19 -5.59 6.06
CA ASN A 37 0.42 -5.17 7.44
C ASN A 37 1.40 -3.98 7.53
N GLU A 38 2.49 -3.99 6.76
CA GLU A 38 3.46 -2.90 6.69
C GLU A 38 2.82 -1.59 6.24
N ILE A 39 2.04 -1.64 5.15
CA ILE A 39 1.34 -0.45 4.64
C ILE A 39 0.27 0.02 5.62
N GLN A 40 -0.43 -0.89 6.31
CA GLN A 40 -1.40 -0.52 7.33
C GLN A 40 -0.74 0.22 8.49
N HIS A 41 0.44 -0.22 8.94
CA HIS A 41 1.23 0.48 9.95
C HIS A 41 1.69 1.86 9.45
N ALA A 42 2.22 1.96 8.22
CA ALA A 42 2.64 3.23 7.63
C ALA A 42 1.46 4.22 7.50
N MET A 43 0.29 3.73 7.10
CA MET A 43 -0.94 4.52 7.02
C MET A 43 -1.34 5.05 8.40
N TRP A 44 -1.26 4.22 9.44
CA TRP A 44 -1.53 4.67 10.80
C TRP A 44 -0.55 5.75 11.26
N ARG A 45 0.74 5.58 10.96
CA ARG A 45 1.77 6.58 11.26
C ARG A 45 1.46 7.92 10.58
N ALA A 46 1.11 7.92 9.30
CA ALA A 46 0.73 9.12 8.55
C ALA A 46 -0.52 9.80 9.15
N ARG A 47 -1.50 9.04 9.64
CA ARG A 47 -2.66 9.61 10.37
C ARG A 47 -2.24 10.31 11.66
N VAL A 48 -1.29 9.75 12.41
CA VAL A 48 -0.73 10.40 13.60
C VAL A 48 0.02 11.68 13.21
N ASP A 49 0.77 11.68 12.10
CA ASP A 49 1.45 12.88 11.63
C ASP A 49 0.50 14.00 11.19
N ILE A 50 -0.68 13.67 10.64
CA ILE A 50 -1.74 14.66 10.39
C ILE A 50 -2.13 15.35 11.69
N ILE A 51 -2.29 14.62 12.80
CA ILE A 51 -2.65 15.20 14.11
C ILE A 51 -1.55 16.17 14.56
N HIS A 52 -0.28 15.77 14.47
CA HIS A 52 0.85 16.64 14.80
C HIS A 52 0.90 17.88 13.90
N ALA A 53 0.71 17.72 12.59
CA ALA A 53 0.69 18.81 11.62
C ALA A 53 -0.44 19.81 11.92
N THR A 54 -1.65 19.32 12.25
CA THR A 54 -2.77 20.16 12.67
C THR A 54 -2.39 21.02 13.88
N ARG A 55 -1.78 20.43 14.91
CA ARG A 55 -1.31 21.20 16.08
C ARG A 55 -0.28 22.27 15.74
N LEU A 56 0.58 22.03 14.74
CA LEU A 56 1.53 23.04 14.27
C LEU A 56 0.83 24.24 13.60
N THR A 57 -0.32 24.03 12.94
CA THR A 57 -1.06 25.13 12.29
C THR A 57 -1.66 26.14 13.28
N GLU A 58 -1.80 25.72 14.54
CA GLU A 58 -2.26 26.56 15.66
C GLU A 58 -1.13 27.38 16.30
N SER A 59 0.12 27.23 15.84
CA SER A 59 1.27 27.96 16.40
C SER A 59 1.24 29.45 16.05
N ASP A 60 1.66 30.29 17.00
CA ASP A 60 1.93 31.72 16.77
C ASP A 60 3.22 31.97 15.96
N ASN A 61 4.04 30.94 15.76
CA ASN A 61 5.22 31.02 14.90
C ASN A 61 4.85 30.73 13.45
N GLU A 62 4.96 31.73 12.58
CA GLU A 62 4.58 31.61 11.16
C GLU A 62 5.30 30.47 10.42
N THR A 63 6.57 30.24 10.70
CA THR A 63 7.36 29.14 10.09
C THR A 63 6.79 27.78 10.48
N LEU A 64 6.48 27.57 11.77
CA LEU A 64 5.89 26.32 12.25
C LEU A 64 4.48 26.13 11.70
N LYS A 65 3.68 27.20 11.64
CA LYS A 65 2.34 27.19 11.08
C LYS A 65 2.33 26.78 9.61
N ASN A 66 3.20 27.39 8.79
CA ASN A 66 3.35 27.05 7.37
C ASN A 66 3.80 25.59 7.17
N LYS A 67 4.74 25.12 8.01
CA LYS A 67 5.16 23.72 8.01
C LYS A 67 4.02 22.76 8.37
N GLY A 68 3.16 23.14 9.31
CA GLY A 68 1.95 22.39 9.66
C GLY A 68 1.02 22.21 8.46
N PHE A 69 0.74 23.28 7.71
CA PHE A 69 -0.12 23.20 6.52
C PHE A 69 0.47 22.29 5.43
N GLN A 70 1.77 22.42 5.16
CA GLN A 70 2.45 21.59 4.17
C GLN A 70 2.40 20.10 4.57
N ASN A 71 2.81 19.78 5.80
CA ASN A 71 2.82 18.41 6.29
C ASN A 71 1.42 17.79 6.28
N MET A 72 0.38 18.56 6.61
CA MET A 72 -0.99 18.07 6.56
C MET A 72 -1.38 17.64 5.14
N ALA A 73 -1.08 18.45 4.12
CA ALA A 73 -1.36 18.11 2.73
C ALA A 73 -0.60 16.84 2.30
N ASP A 74 0.68 16.73 2.66
CA ASP A 74 1.52 15.59 2.31
C ASP A 74 1.01 14.29 2.95
N HIS A 75 0.69 14.31 4.24
CA HIS A 75 0.23 13.12 4.95
C HIS A 75 -1.20 12.71 4.56
N VAL A 76 -2.08 13.66 4.20
CA VAL A 76 -3.40 13.33 3.63
C VAL A 76 -3.25 12.58 2.30
N ASN A 77 -2.35 13.04 1.42
CA ASN A 77 -2.06 12.36 0.17
C ASN A 77 -1.49 10.95 0.41
N GLN A 78 -0.57 10.80 1.38
CA GLN A 78 -0.03 9.50 1.77
C GLN A 78 -1.13 8.54 2.25
N VAL A 79 -2.04 9.00 3.12
CA VAL A 79 -3.15 8.16 3.60
C VAL A 79 -4.04 7.68 2.44
N GLN A 80 -4.33 8.54 1.47
CA GLN A 80 -5.11 8.16 0.29
C GLN A 80 -4.38 7.12 -0.56
N GLN A 81 -3.08 7.30 -0.79
CA GLN A 81 -2.25 6.34 -1.52
C GLN A 81 -2.20 4.98 -0.82
N PHE A 82 -1.92 4.95 0.49
CA PHE A 82 -1.91 3.71 1.27
C PHE A 82 -3.27 3.03 1.27
N THR A 83 -4.37 3.78 1.38
CA THR A 83 -5.72 3.22 1.29
C THR A 83 -5.96 2.53 -0.06
N GLY A 84 -5.50 3.14 -1.16
CA GLY A 84 -5.54 2.54 -2.49
C GLY A 84 -4.71 1.26 -2.59
N ALA A 85 -3.48 1.28 -2.08
CA ALA A 85 -2.57 0.14 -2.07
C ALA A 85 -3.14 -1.05 -1.27
N LEU A 86 -3.67 -0.80 -0.06
CA LEU A 86 -4.31 -1.84 0.76
C LEU A 86 -5.49 -2.50 0.05
N LYS A 87 -6.36 -1.70 -0.60
CA LYS A 87 -7.48 -2.24 -1.40
C LYS A 87 -6.99 -3.12 -2.55
N MET A 88 -5.94 -2.69 -3.25
CA MET A 88 -5.34 -3.45 -4.34
C MET A 88 -4.76 -4.78 -3.85
N ILE A 89 -4.03 -4.78 -2.72
CA ILE A 89 -3.47 -5.99 -2.13
C ILE A 89 -4.57 -6.98 -1.73
N LEU A 90 -5.67 -6.51 -1.11
CA LEU A 90 -6.81 -7.38 -0.78
C LEU A 90 -7.44 -8.03 -2.01
N VAL A 91 -7.57 -7.28 -3.10
CA VAL A 91 -8.05 -7.82 -4.39
C VAL A 91 -7.07 -8.87 -4.92
N LEU A 92 -5.77 -8.58 -4.89
CA LEU A 92 -4.73 -9.50 -5.37
C LEU A 92 -4.70 -10.80 -4.55
N ILE A 93 -4.80 -10.73 -3.22
CA ILE A 93 -4.91 -11.90 -2.33
C ILE A 93 -6.15 -12.73 -2.70
N LYS A 94 -7.30 -12.07 -2.92
CA LYS A 94 -8.54 -12.76 -3.31
C LYS A 94 -8.38 -13.47 -4.65
N GLU A 95 -7.82 -12.80 -5.65
CA GLU A 95 -7.57 -13.35 -6.98
C GLU A 95 -6.59 -14.54 -6.92
N LEU A 96 -5.53 -14.42 -6.12
CA LEU A 96 -4.55 -15.48 -5.92
C LEU A 96 -5.17 -16.73 -5.29
N LYS A 97 -6.03 -16.58 -4.27
CA LYS A 97 -6.77 -17.71 -3.66
C LYS A 97 -7.81 -18.35 -4.59
N VAL A 98 -8.29 -17.63 -5.60
CA VAL A 98 -9.16 -18.19 -6.64
C VAL A 98 -8.35 -19.01 -7.62
N GLU A 99 -7.17 -18.52 -8.02
CA GLU A 99 -6.25 -19.20 -8.94
C GLU A 99 -5.61 -20.45 -8.33
N TYR A 100 -5.28 -20.41 -7.04
CA TYR A 100 -4.63 -21.49 -6.30
C TYR A 100 -5.52 -21.98 -5.15
N PRO A 101 -6.41 -22.95 -5.39
CA PRO A 101 -7.37 -23.45 -4.38
C PRO A 101 -6.71 -24.01 -3.11
N GLU A 102 -5.47 -24.48 -3.19
CA GLU A 102 -4.66 -24.96 -2.06
C GLU A 102 -4.39 -23.87 -1.00
N LEU A 103 -4.58 -22.59 -1.33
CA LEU A 103 -4.43 -21.46 -0.42
C LEU A 103 -5.69 -21.15 0.41
N LYS A 104 -6.75 -21.96 0.30
CA LYS A 104 -8.03 -21.75 1.01
C LYS A 104 -8.09 -22.37 2.43
N GLY A 105 -6.98 -22.92 2.91
CA GLY A 105 -6.83 -23.45 4.28
C GLY A 105 -6.84 -22.37 5.36
#